data_AF-A0A2G5N7T3-F1
#
_entry.id   AF-A0A2G5N7T3-F1
#
_cell.length_a   1.000
_cell.length_b   1.000
_cell.length_c   1.000
_cell.angle_alpha   90.00
_cell.angle_beta   90.00
_cell.angle_gamma   90.00
#
_symmetry.space_group_name_H-M   'P 1'
#
loop_
_entity.id
_entity.type
_entity.pdbx_description
1 polymer ?
#
loop_
_entity_poly.entity_id
_entity_poly.type
_entity_poly.pdbx_seq_one_letter_code
_entity_poly.pdbx_strand_id
1 'polypeptide(L)'
;MSQLEILQNVKKHFSAYGDGDDYVNLNEMKEAAGLVPSEKTFTPEQRITATKFLQDKELRDETDVGVDAKGGPGYKDGRFDMDNVNHMIKKKSKAGAET
;
A
#
# COMPACT_ATOMS: atom_id res chain seq x y z
N MET A 1 7.05 -11.55 6.51
CA MET A 1 6.12 -10.50 6.09
C MET A 1 5.62 -10.85 4.70
N SER A 2 4.42 -11.42 4.69
CA SER A 2 3.59 -11.73 3.53
C SER A 2 3.05 -10.46 2.87
N GLN A 3 2.51 -10.59 1.66
CA GLN A 3 1.83 -9.47 0.97
C GLN A 3 0.64 -8.94 1.79
N LEU A 4 -0.09 -9.81 2.49
CA LEU A 4 -1.18 -9.40 3.37
C LEU A 4 -0.70 -8.51 4.52
N GLU A 5 0.35 -8.94 5.24
CA GLU A 5 0.95 -8.15 6.32
C GLU A 5 1.51 -6.82 5.81
N ILE A 6 2.13 -6.81 4.62
CA ILE A 6 2.62 -5.58 3.98
C ILE A 6 1.45 -4.60 3.77
N LEU A 7 0.36 -5.03 3.14
CA LEU A 7 -0.78 -4.16 2.84
C LEU A 7 -1.47 -3.64 4.11
N GLN A 8 -1.60 -4.48 5.14
CA GLN A 8 -2.14 -4.06 6.44
C GLN A 8 -1.26 -2.97 7.09
N ASN A 9 0.05 -3.12 7.01
CA ASN A 9 0.99 -2.13 7.52
C ASN A 9 1.03 -0.85 6.67
N VAL A 10 0.86 -0.95 5.34
CA VAL A 10 0.71 0.22 4.46
C VAL A 10 -0.47 1.06 4.91
N LYS A 11 -1.65 0.44 5.06
CA LYS A 11 -2.87 1.10 5.54
C LYS A 11 -2.67 1.75 6.92
N LYS A 12 -1.98 1.06 7.83
CA LYS A 12 -1.80 1.52 9.21
C LYS A 12 -0.85 2.72 9.34
N HIS A 13 0.20 2.75 8.54
CA HIS A 13 1.34 3.65 8.77
C HIS A 13 1.56 4.72 7.71
N PHE A 14 0.99 4.55 6.52
CA PHE A 14 1.28 5.39 5.36
C PHE A 14 -0.01 5.91 4.71
N SER A 15 -1.06 6.17 5.50
CA SER A 15 -2.24 6.88 5.00
C SER A 15 -2.00 8.39 4.96
N ALA A 16 -2.48 9.05 3.91
CA ALA A 16 -2.56 10.50 3.80
C ALA A 16 -4.02 10.91 3.63
N TYR A 17 -4.46 11.85 4.48
CA TYR A 17 -5.73 12.55 4.31
C TYR A 17 -5.51 13.78 3.42
N GLY A 18 -6.14 13.79 2.24
CA GLY A 18 -6.15 14.91 1.29
C GLY A 18 -7.50 15.63 1.24
N ASP A 19 -7.79 16.35 0.16
CA ASP A 19 -9.04 17.11 -0.13
C ASP A 19 -10.31 16.23 -0.17
N GLY A 20 -10.65 15.59 0.95
CA GLY A 20 -11.77 14.65 1.08
C GLY A 20 -11.45 13.19 0.71
N ASP A 21 -10.23 12.91 0.25
CA ASP A 21 -9.81 11.60 -0.22
C ASP A 21 -8.74 10.96 0.68
N ASP A 22 -8.68 9.62 0.68
CA ASP A 22 -7.74 8.81 1.46
C ASP A 22 -6.81 8.01 0.52
N TYR A 23 -5.52 8.31 0.57
CA TYR A 23 -4.50 7.72 -0.30
C TYR A 23 -3.33 7.17 0.49
N VAL A 24 -2.50 6.36 -0.16
CA VAL A 24 -1.16 6.03 0.37
C VAL A 24 -0.22 7.22 0.22
N ASN A 25 0.44 7.62 1.30
CA ASN A 25 1.53 8.60 1.30
C ASN A 25 2.82 8.00 0.71
N LEU A 26 2.89 7.91 -0.63
CA LEU A 26 4.06 7.35 -1.31
C LEU A 26 5.36 8.12 -1.05
N ASN A 27 5.29 9.42 -0.77
CA ASN A 27 6.48 10.21 -0.44
C ASN A 27 7.04 9.78 0.92
N GLU A 28 6.20 9.72 1.95
CA GLU A 28 6.60 9.25 3.27
C GLU A 28 7.07 7.78 3.24
N MET A 29 6.49 6.96 2.36
CA MET A 29 6.96 5.60 2.15
C MET A 29 8.36 5.56 1.53
N LYS A 30 8.66 6.42 0.53
CA LYS A 30 10.01 6.53 -0.05
C LYS A 30 11.02 7.05 0.96
N GLU A 31 10.63 7.99 1.81
CA GLU A 31 11.42 8.46 2.95
C GLU A 31 11.74 7.31 3.93
N ALA A 32 10.71 6.54 4.33
CA ALA A 32 10.87 5.41 5.23
C ALA A 32 11.74 4.28 4.64
N ALA A 33 11.73 4.12 3.32
CA ALA A 33 12.62 3.19 2.61
C ALA A 33 14.04 3.72 2.38
N GLY A 34 14.33 4.97 2.79
CA GLY A 34 15.64 5.61 2.59
C GLY A 34 15.94 5.96 1.13
N LEU A 35 14.92 6.02 0.27
CA LEU A 35 15.06 6.41 -1.13
C LEU A 35 15.09 7.94 -1.31
N VAL A 36 14.55 8.66 -0.33
CA VAL A 36 14.53 10.12 -0.26
C VAL A 36 15.01 10.53 1.14
N PRO A 37 15.87 11.55 1.28
CA PRO A 37 16.25 12.08 2.59
C PRO A 37 15.03 12.53 3.40
N SER A 38 15.04 12.26 4.69
CA SER A 38 13.98 12.70 5.61
C SER A 38 14.55 12.89 7.01
N GLU A 39 14.07 13.93 7.68
CA GLU A 39 14.36 14.20 9.10
C GLU A 39 13.42 13.39 10.03
N LYS A 40 12.42 12.69 9.46
CA LYS A 40 11.47 11.88 10.24
C LYS A 40 12.13 10.61 10.77
N THR A 41 11.74 10.23 11.98
CA THR A 41 12.12 8.94 12.56
C THR A 41 11.06 7.90 12.28
N PHE A 42 11.39 6.92 11.42
CA PHE A 42 10.53 5.77 11.13
C PHE A 42 10.89 4.57 12.00
N THR A 43 9.86 3.87 12.50
CA THR A 43 10.01 2.60 13.22
C THR A 43 10.59 1.50 12.31
N PRO A 44 11.21 0.44 12.88
CA PRO A 44 11.67 -0.70 12.08
C PRO A 44 10.57 -1.32 11.22
N GLU A 45 9.33 -1.40 11.73
CA GLU A 45 8.16 -1.91 11.00
C GLU A 45 7.83 -1.05 9.78
N GLN A 46 7.81 0.29 9.93
CA GLN A 46 7.58 1.22 8.82
C GLN A 46 8.65 1.09 7.74
N ARG A 47 9.93 1.04 8.12
CA ARG A 47 11.06 0.91 7.18
C ARG A 47 11.00 -0.39 6.39
N ILE A 48 10.76 -1.52 7.08
CA ILE A 48 10.65 -2.84 6.45
C ILE A 48 9.43 -2.90 5.54
N THR A 49 8.28 -2.38 5.99
CA THR A 49 7.05 -2.34 5.18
C THR A 49 7.25 -1.54 3.91
N ALA A 50 7.78 -0.32 4.03
CA ALA A 50 8.04 0.55 2.90
C ALA A 50 9.00 -0.09 1.89
N THR A 51 10.11 -0.65 2.37
CA THR A 51 11.10 -1.32 1.52
C THR A 51 10.46 -2.48 0.75
N LYS A 52 9.72 -3.34 1.44
CA LYS A 52 9.09 -4.52 0.83
C LYS A 52 8.00 -4.16 -0.16
N PHE A 53 7.12 -3.22 0.19
CA PHE A 53 6.09 -2.75 -0.73
C PHE A 53 6.72 -2.14 -1.99
N LEU A 54 7.73 -1.28 -1.86
CA LEU A 54 8.38 -0.63 -3.01
C LEU A 54 9.16 -1.62 -3.91
N GLN A 55 9.70 -2.69 -3.34
CA GLN A 55 10.43 -3.72 -4.10
C GLN A 55 9.52 -4.73 -4.80
N ASP A 56 8.34 -5.03 -4.24
CA ASP A 56 7.39 -5.98 -4.83
C ASP A 56 6.59 -5.30 -5.97
N LYS A 57 7.13 -5.38 -7.19
CA LYS A 57 6.52 -4.76 -8.38
C LYS A 57 5.12 -5.31 -8.66
N GLU A 58 4.91 -6.62 -8.49
CA GLU A 58 3.62 -7.24 -8.76
C GLU A 58 2.57 -6.74 -7.78
N LEU A 59 2.88 -6.77 -6.47
CA LEU A 59 1.99 -6.26 -5.44
C LEU A 59 1.64 -4.78 -5.70
N ARG A 60 2.64 -3.97 -6.07
CA ARG A 60 2.39 -2.55 -6.38
C ARG A 60 1.50 -2.37 -7.59
N ASP A 61 1.77 -3.07 -8.68
CA ASP A 61 0.98 -2.96 -9.90
C ASP A 61 -0.48 -3.43 -9.66
N GLU A 62 -0.68 -4.49 -8.88
CA GLU A 62 -2.03 -4.93 -8.48
C GLU A 62 -2.72 -3.93 -7.55
N THR A 63 -1.99 -3.35 -6.60
CA THR A 63 -2.53 -2.38 -5.63
C THR A 63 -2.81 -1.03 -6.29
N ASP A 64 -2.06 -0.66 -7.32
CA ASP A 64 -2.31 0.54 -8.12
C ASP A 64 -3.65 0.39 -8.86
N VAL A 65 -3.82 -0.72 -9.58
CA VAL A 65 -5.08 -1.04 -10.29
C VAL A 65 -6.27 -1.16 -9.34
N GLY A 66 -6.13 -1.91 -8.25
CA GLY A 66 -7.16 -2.05 -7.22
C GLY A 66 -8.55 -2.37 -7.75
N VAL A 67 -9.54 -1.53 -7.40
CA VAL A 67 -10.96 -1.77 -7.66
C VAL A 67 -11.68 -0.51 -8.12
N ASP A 68 -12.65 -0.65 -9.02
CA ASP A 68 -13.55 0.42 -9.42
C ASP A 68 -14.84 0.46 -8.56
N ALA A 69 -15.67 1.49 -8.78
CA ALA A 69 -16.94 1.65 -8.07
C ALA A 69 -17.97 0.52 -8.31
N LYS A 70 -17.74 -0.37 -9.28
CA LYS A 70 -18.61 -1.51 -9.64
C LYS A 70 -18.04 -2.85 -9.15
N GLY A 71 -16.88 -2.86 -8.50
CA GLY A 71 -16.20 -4.08 -8.04
C GLY A 71 -15.34 -4.77 -9.10
N GLY A 72 -15.15 -4.15 -10.27
CA GLY A 72 -14.18 -4.58 -11.29
C GLY A 72 -12.79 -4.00 -11.05
N PRO A 73 -11.80 -4.31 -11.91
CA PRO A 73 -10.47 -3.69 -11.83
C PRO A 73 -10.54 -2.17 -12.03
N GLY A 74 -9.82 -1.41 -11.20
CA GLY A 74 -9.67 0.04 -11.37
C GLY A 74 -8.60 0.42 -12.40
N TYR A 75 -8.03 1.62 -12.25
CA TYR A 75 -7.02 2.15 -13.17
C TYR A 75 -5.62 2.08 -12.57
N LYS A 76 -4.62 1.84 -13.42
CA LYS A 76 -3.21 1.98 -13.06
C LYS A 76 -2.77 3.42 -13.25
N ASP A 77 -2.98 4.26 -12.24
CA ASP A 77 -2.76 5.72 -12.33
C ASP A 77 -1.75 6.27 -11.30
N GLY A 78 -1.22 5.41 -10.44
CA GLY A 78 -0.21 5.73 -9.44
C GLY A 78 -0.77 6.44 -8.20
N ARG A 79 -2.10 6.50 -8.01
CA ARG A 79 -2.71 7.19 -6.86
C ARG A 79 -2.76 6.34 -5.59
N PHE A 80 -2.82 5.01 -5.75
CA PHE A 80 -2.89 4.06 -4.63
C PHE A 80 -3.95 4.46 -3.60
N ASP A 81 -5.21 4.50 -4.05
CA ASP A 81 -6.36 4.82 -3.18
C ASP A 81 -6.45 3.84 -2.01
N MET A 82 -6.92 4.32 -0.85
CA MET A 82 -7.09 3.44 0.31
C MET A 82 -8.11 2.32 0.05
N ASP A 83 -9.07 2.55 -0.85
CA ASP A 83 -9.98 1.54 -1.34
C ASP A 83 -9.28 0.42 -2.11
N ASN A 84 -8.23 0.74 -2.89
CA ASN A 84 -7.41 -0.26 -3.56
C ASN A 84 -6.65 -1.10 -2.55
N VAL A 85 -6.05 -0.48 -1.53
CA VAL A 85 -5.38 -1.19 -0.43
C VAL A 85 -6.35 -2.10 0.32
N ASN A 86 -7.54 -1.60 0.67
CA ASN A 86 -8.59 -2.38 1.33
C ASN A 86 -9.07 -3.56 0.48
N HIS A 87 -9.24 -3.36 -0.83
CA HIS A 87 -9.59 -4.41 -1.77
C HIS A 87 -8.51 -5.51 -1.78
N MET A 88 -7.24 -5.11 -1.90
CA MET A 88 -6.13 -6.06 -1.95
C MET A 88 -5.95 -6.83 -0.64
N ILE A 89 -6.16 -6.20 0.52
CA ILE A 89 -6.21 -6.90 1.82
C ILE A 89 -7.28 -7.99 1.78
N LYS A 90 -8.51 -7.67 1.36
CA LYS A 90 -9.60 -8.66 1.25
C LYS A 90 -9.26 -9.79 0.28
N LYS A 91 -8.69 -9.47 -0.89
CA LYS A 91 -8.28 -10.44 -1.92
C LYS A 91 -7.22 -11.41 -1.36
N LYS A 92 -6.15 -10.89 -0.74
CA LYS A 92 -5.05 -11.71 -0.21
C LYS A 92 -5.45 -12.51 1.03
N SER A 93 -6.35 -11.98 1.88
CA SER A 93 -6.92 -12.74 3.00
C SER A 93 -7.73 -13.96 2.56
N LYS A 94 -8.49 -13.85 1.46
CA LYS A 94 -9.25 -14.98 0.91
C LYS A 94 -8.35 -16.02 0.26
N ALA A 95 -7.37 -15.58 -0.52
CA ALA A 95 -6.42 -16.47 -1.17
C ALA A 95 -5.62 -17.33 -0.16
N GLY A 96 -5.34 -16.82 1.04
CA GLY A 96 -4.69 -17.59 2.11
C GLY A 96 -5.62 -18.48 2.93
N ALA A 97 -6.94 -18.37 2.76
CA ALA A 97 -7.94 -19.24 3.41
C ALA A 97 -8.37 -20.43 2.54
N GLU A 98 -7.98 -20.42 1.26
CA GLU A 98 -8.31 -21.45 0.25
C GLU A 98 -7.16 -22.45 0.02
N THR A 99 -6.11 -22.42 0.86
CA THR A 99 -4.94 -23.32 0.83
C THR A 99 -4.78 -24.06 2.14
#